data_AF-A0A520AJA2-F1
#
_entry.id   AF-A0A520AJA2-F1
#
_cell.length_a   1.000
_cell.length_b   1.000
_cell.length_c   1.000
_cell.angle_alpha   90.00
_cell.angle_beta   90.00
_cell.angle_gamma   90.00
#
_symmetry.space_group_name_H-M   'P 1'
#
loop_
_entity.id
_entity.type
_entity.pdbx_description
1 polymer ?
#
loop_
_entity_poly.entity_id
_entity_poly.type
_entity_poly.pdbx_seq_one_letter_code
_entity_poly.pdbx_strand_id
1 'polypeptide(L)'
;MFSKIEFKKRRDFGQVINDTFTFVRQNFKPLIKNYFIFCGVFVLGGMLSMLLQQYKAVNIINNIGLGTNPGGFGLGALYGIEYFLAIAFSLGGYASTTVATLSYIAVYVQKGNETPTTDEVWGYFKHYFLRVFGSSILLILLLLVGFLFCLVPGFWLFPFIAMVFPIMVIENGTLGYSFGRSFKIIKDNFWLTFGTLIIIWIIVYACMSIVVLPTTLFSMIGMFSSKKP
;
A
#
# COMPACT_ATOMS: atom_id res chain seq x y z
N MET A 1 4.29 24.62 21.11
CA MET A 1 4.01 23.34 21.81
C MET A 1 2.94 22.63 21.00
N PHE A 2 3.28 21.58 20.24
CA PHE A 2 2.29 20.89 19.42
C PHE A 2 1.29 20.15 20.32
N SER A 3 0.00 20.25 20.01
CA SER A 3 -1.06 19.59 20.77
C SER A 3 -0.86 18.07 20.77
N LYS A 4 -0.88 17.45 21.95
CA LYS A 4 -0.82 16.00 22.09
C LYS A 4 -2.03 15.38 21.40
N ILE A 5 -1.80 14.42 20.51
CA ILE A 5 -2.88 13.75 19.77
C ILE A 5 -3.38 12.59 20.64
N GLU A 6 -4.64 12.65 21.05
CA GLU A 6 -5.26 11.60 21.84
C GLU A 6 -5.72 10.45 20.93
N PHE A 7 -5.01 9.32 20.91
CA PHE A 7 -5.33 8.24 19.98
C PHE A 7 -6.69 7.57 20.27
N LYS A 8 -7.08 7.40 21.54
CA LYS A 8 -8.31 6.70 21.94
C LYS A 8 -9.51 7.67 22.08
N LYS A 9 -9.93 8.28 20.97
CA LYS A 9 -11.08 9.20 20.95
C LYS A 9 -12.10 8.77 19.90
N ARG A 10 -13.40 8.86 20.22
CA ARG A 10 -14.47 8.75 19.21
C ARG A 10 -14.46 10.00 18.34
N ARG A 11 -14.38 9.80 17.03
CA ARG A 11 -14.22 10.87 16.04
C ARG A 11 -15.24 10.70 14.93
N ASP A 12 -15.76 11.82 14.46
CA ASP A 12 -16.46 11.90 13.18
C ASP A 12 -15.47 11.82 12.01
N PHE A 13 -15.97 11.46 10.82
CA PHE A 13 -15.15 11.28 9.62
C PHE A 13 -14.21 12.48 9.35
N GLY A 14 -14.69 13.71 9.50
CA GLY A 14 -13.88 14.93 9.28
C GLY A 14 -12.78 15.10 10.32
N GLN A 15 -13.05 14.72 11.58
CA GLN A 15 -12.05 14.74 12.64
C GLN A 15 -10.99 13.67 12.43
N VAL A 16 -11.36 12.48 11.94
CA VAL A 16 -10.40 11.43 11.57
C VAL A 16 -9.41 11.95 10.52
N ILE A 17 -9.92 12.60 9.46
CA ILE A 17 -9.10 13.14 8.38
C ILE A 17 -8.20 14.28 8.90
N ASN A 18 -8.77 15.25 9.62
CA ASN A 18 -8.01 16.39 10.15
C ASN A 18 -6.91 15.97 11.14
N ASP A 19 -7.22 15.05 12.05
CA ASP A 19 -6.24 14.53 13.00
C ASP A 19 -5.15 13.73 12.28
N THR A 20 -5.48 13.01 11.20
CA THR A 20 -4.49 12.30 10.38
C THR A 20 -3.54 13.29 9.69
N PHE A 21 -4.06 14.34 9.05
CA PHE A 21 -3.22 15.39 8.45
C PHE A 21 -2.37 16.11 9.50
N THR A 22 -2.94 16.37 10.68
CA THR A 22 -2.22 16.98 11.79
C THR A 22 -1.08 16.08 12.26
N PHE A 23 -1.32 14.79 12.44
CA PHE A 23 -0.30 13.81 12.82
C PHE A 23 0.84 13.75 11.79
N VAL A 24 0.50 13.64 10.50
CA VAL A 24 1.47 13.60 9.41
C VAL A 24 2.28 14.90 9.36
N ARG A 25 1.64 16.06 9.51
CA ARG A 25 2.31 17.37 9.51
C ARG A 25 3.24 17.54 10.70
N GLN A 26 2.83 17.11 11.90
CA GLN A 26 3.64 17.20 13.11
C GLN A 26 4.88 16.27 13.04
N ASN A 27 4.72 15.08 12.47
CA ASN A 27 5.77 14.05 12.44
C ASN A 27 6.38 13.84 11.03
N PHE A 28 6.24 14.81 10.12
CA PHE A 28 6.57 14.65 8.70
C PHE A 28 8.02 14.20 8.46
N LYS A 29 8.99 14.91 9.07
CA LYS A 29 10.42 14.61 8.95
C LYS A 29 10.79 13.20 9.45
N PRO A 30 10.46 12.81 10.70
CA PRO A 30 10.80 11.47 11.21
C PRO A 30 10.04 10.35 10.49
N LEU A 31 8.77 10.56 10.10
CA LEU A 31 7.99 9.59 9.32
C LEU A 31 8.64 9.31 7.97
N ILE A 32 8.99 10.35 7.20
CA ILE A 32 9.61 10.19 5.88
C ILE A 32 10.99 9.55 6.00
N LYS A 33 11.80 9.97 6.99
CA LYS A 33 13.11 9.36 7.21
C LYS A 33 12.99 7.85 7.45
N ASN A 34 12.10 7.43 8.36
CA ASN A 34 11.89 6.01 8.64
C ASN A 34 11.29 5.28 7.44
N TYR A 35 10.38 5.91 6.70
CA TYR A 35 9.83 5.35 5.47
C TYR A 35 10.93 5.04 4.45
N PHE A 36 11.82 5.99 4.15
CA PHE A 36 12.91 5.76 3.19
C PHE A 36 13.93 4.72 3.68
N ILE A 37 14.23 4.68 4.99
CA ILE A 37 15.16 3.70 5.55
C ILE A 37 14.62 2.26 5.40
N PHE A 38 13.35 2.03 5.79
CA PHE A 38 12.79 0.68 5.79
C PHE A 38 12.24 0.26 4.43
N CYS A 39 11.59 1.18 3.71
CA CYS A 39 10.92 0.88 2.44
C CYS A 39 11.80 1.14 1.22
N GLY A 40 12.92 1.87 1.35
CA GLY A 40 13.74 2.32 0.23
C GLY A 40 14.20 1.18 -0.69
N VAL A 41 14.70 0.08 -0.12
CA VAL A 41 15.13 -1.09 -0.89
C VAL A 41 13.98 -1.73 -1.68
N PHE A 42 12.79 -1.82 -1.09
CA PHE A 42 11.61 -2.40 -1.74
C PHE A 42 11.04 -1.50 -2.81
N VAL A 43 11.04 -0.18 -2.59
CA VAL A 43 10.60 0.82 -3.56
C VAL A 43 11.53 0.80 -4.79
N LEU A 44 12.85 0.86 -4.57
CA LEU A 44 13.82 0.84 -5.67
C LEU A 44 13.78 -0.48 -6.46
N GLY A 45 13.75 -1.63 -5.76
CA GLY A 45 13.63 -2.93 -6.40
C GLY A 45 12.31 -3.11 -7.16
N GLY A 46 11.20 -2.60 -6.60
CA GLY A 46 9.89 -2.60 -7.25
C GLY A 46 9.86 -1.72 -8.49
N MET A 47 10.42 -0.51 -8.42
CA MET A 47 10.53 0.39 -9.57
C MET A 47 11.37 -0.23 -10.68
N LEU A 48 12.54 -0.78 -10.36
CA LEU A 48 13.41 -1.44 -11.34
C LEU A 48 12.68 -2.62 -12.02
N SER A 49 12.06 -3.50 -11.22
CA SER A 49 11.36 -4.68 -11.74
C SER A 49 10.19 -4.28 -12.65
N MET A 50 9.43 -3.24 -12.28
CA MET A 50 8.35 -2.72 -13.13
C MET A 50 8.87 -2.08 -14.42
N LEU A 51 9.99 -1.34 -14.37
CA LEU A 51 10.59 -0.76 -15.58
C LEU A 51 11.08 -1.84 -16.55
N LEU A 52 11.72 -2.90 -16.06
CA LEU A 52 12.15 -4.03 -16.87
C LEU A 52 10.95 -4.76 -17.50
N GLN A 53 9.89 -4.97 -16.72
CA GLN A 53 8.64 -5.55 -17.23
C GLN A 53 7.99 -4.66 -18.30
N GLN A 54 7.95 -3.35 -18.09
CA GLN A 54 7.39 -2.39 -19.04
C GLN A 54 8.21 -2.35 -20.35
N TYR A 55 9.54 -2.33 -20.25
CA TYR A 55 10.42 -2.38 -21.41
C TYR A 55 10.19 -3.65 -22.25
N LYS A 56 10.10 -4.81 -21.58
CA LYS A 56 9.82 -6.08 -22.25
C LYS A 56 8.44 -6.08 -22.92
N ALA A 57 7.42 -5.56 -22.24
CA ALA A 57 6.06 -5.45 -22.79
C ALA A 57 6.04 -4.57 -24.06
N VAL A 58 6.70 -3.41 -24.03
CA VAL A 58 6.81 -2.52 -25.20
C VAL A 58 7.59 -3.19 -26.33
N ASN A 59 8.69 -3.88 -26.03
CA ASN A 59 9.47 -4.60 -27.04
C ASN A 59 8.64 -5.71 -27.71
N ILE A 60 7.85 -6.46 -26.94
CA ILE A 60 6.94 -7.49 -27.48
C ILE A 60 5.90 -6.86 -28.41
N ILE A 61 5.26 -5.76 -27.99
CA ILE A 61 4.25 -5.05 -28.80
C ILE A 61 4.85 -4.56 -30.13
N ASN A 62 6.06 -3.97 -30.09
CA ASN A 62 6.73 -3.47 -31.29
C ASN A 62 7.14 -4.61 -32.25
N ASN A 63 7.66 -5.73 -31.74
CA ASN A 63 8.06 -6.87 -32.58
C ASN A 63 6.86 -7.65 -33.14
N ILE A 64 5.70 -7.62 -32.49
CA ILE A 64 4.45 -8.18 -33.03
C ILE A 64 3.95 -7.36 -34.22
N GLY A 65 4.03 -6.03 -34.15
CA GLY A 65 3.68 -5.15 -35.27
C GLY A 65 4.58 -5.30 -36.51
N LEU A 66 5.78 -5.86 -36.34
CA LEU A 66 6.78 -6.05 -37.40
C LEU A 66 6.79 -7.48 -37.97
N GLY A 67 6.00 -8.42 -37.43
CA GLY A 67 5.92 -9.81 -37.92
C GLY A 67 7.19 -10.65 -37.71
N THR A 68 8.16 -10.16 -36.95
CA THR A 68 9.49 -10.78 -36.75
C THR A 68 9.60 -11.67 -35.52
N ASN A 69 8.53 -11.81 -34.73
CA ASN A 69 8.60 -12.51 -33.44
C ASN A 69 8.48 -14.05 -33.62
N PRO A 70 9.54 -14.86 -33.39
CA PRO A 70 9.51 -16.30 -33.64
C PRO A 70 8.68 -17.09 -32.62
N GLY A 71 8.39 -16.48 -31.46
CA GLY A 71 7.39 -16.96 -30.50
C GLY A 71 6.35 -15.86 -30.34
N GLY A 72 5.11 -16.12 -30.76
CA GLY A 72 4.00 -15.15 -30.70
C GLY A 72 3.70 -14.60 -29.29
N PHE A 73 2.52 -14.02 -29.09
CA PHE A 73 2.06 -13.50 -27.78
C PHE A 73 1.81 -14.64 -26.77
N GLY A 74 2.87 -15.36 -26.39
CA GLY A 74 2.84 -16.48 -25.46
C GLY A 74 2.95 -16.00 -24.03
N LEU A 75 2.21 -16.64 -23.12
CA LEU A 75 2.24 -16.36 -21.69
C LEU A 75 3.68 -16.35 -21.13
N GLY A 76 4.56 -17.24 -21.59
CA GLY A 76 5.98 -17.26 -21.17
C GLY A 76 6.81 -16.04 -21.59
N ALA A 77 6.43 -15.34 -22.65
CA ALA A 77 7.09 -14.10 -23.08
C ALA A 77 6.74 -12.93 -22.14
N LEU A 78 5.53 -12.89 -21.60
CA LEU A 78 5.08 -11.85 -20.68
C LEU A 78 5.41 -12.16 -19.21
N TYR A 79 5.23 -13.42 -18.80
CA TYR A 79 5.36 -13.88 -17.41
C TYR A 79 6.75 -14.51 -17.14
N GLY A 80 7.81 -13.72 -17.34
CA GLY A 80 9.19 -14.12 -17.01
C GLY A 80 9.53 -13.96 -15.52
N ILE A 81 10.79 -14.23 -15.16
CA ILE A 81 11.29 -14.07 -13.78
C ILE A 81 11.08 -12.63 -13.24
N GLU A 82 11.21 -11.63 -14.12
CA GLU A 82 10.95 -10.21 -13.81
C GLU A 82 9.52 -9.97 -13.29
N TYR A 83 8.53 -10.71 -13.78
CA TYR A 83 7.14 -10.59 -13.33
C TYR A 83 6.98 -11.04 -11.87
N PHE A 84 7.57 -12.18 -11.53
CA PHE A 84 7.56 -12.69 -10.16
C PHE A 84 8.37 -11.80 -9.22
N LEU A 85 9.49 -11.25 -9.69
CA LEU A 85 10.25 -10.23 -8.96
C LEU A 85 9.40 -8.98 -8.71
N ALA A 86 8.70 -8.47 -9.72
CA ALA A 86 7.84 -7.29 -9.59
C ALA A 86 6.72 -7.52 -8.56
N ILE A 87 6.10 -8.71 -8.56
CA ILE A 87 5.11 -9.08 -7.54
C ILE A 87 5.74 -9.13 -6.15
N ALA A 88 6.88 -9.81 -6.00
CA ALA A 88 7.54 -9.97 -4.71
C ALA A 88 7.96 -8.61 -4.11
N PHE A 89 8.55 -7.74 -4.92
CA PHE A 89 8.93 -6.39 -4.51
C PHE A 89 7.71 -5.49 -4.24
N SER A 90 6.63 -5.62 -5.02
CA SER A 90 5.39 -4.89 -4.77
C SER A 90 4.75 -5.30 -3.44
N LEU A 91 4.66 -6.60 -3.17
CA LEU A 91 4.10 -7.13 -1.94
C LEU A 91 4.99 -6.84 -0.73
N GLY A 92 6.31 -6.93 -0.90
CA GLY A 92 7.31 -6.52 0.08
C GLY A 92 7.25 -5.03 0.40
N GLY A 93 7.09 -4.18 -0.62
CA GLY A 93 6.92 -2.73 -0.47
C GLY A 93 5.64 -2.36 0.27
N TYR A 94 4.52 -3.03 -0.06
CA TYR A 94 3.25 -2.88 0.64
C TYR A 94 3.37 -3.28 2.12
N ALA A 95 3.93 -4.46 2.39
CA ALA A 95 4.13 -4.95 3.76
C ALA A 95 5.07 -4.03 4.54
N SER A 96 6.19 -3.61 3.94
CA SER A 96 7.17 -2.71 4.53
C SER A 96 6.54 -1.37 4.90
N THR A 97 5.76 -0.77 4.00
CA THR A 97 5.10 0.51 4.26
C THR A 97 4.10 0.39 5.42
N THR A 98 3.26 -0.64 5.38
CA THR A 98 2.27 -0.91 6.42
C THR A 98 2.92 -1.11 7.78
N VAL A 99 3.97 -1.92 7.86
CA VAL A 99 4.68 -2.21 9.11
C VAL A 99 5.46 -1.00 9.60
N ALA A 100 6.14 -0.26 8.73
CA ALA A 100 6.91 0.93 9.12
C ALA A 100 6.00 2.00 9.72
N THR A 101 4.87 2.29 9.06
CA THR A 101 3.90 3.28 9.55
C THR A 101 3.25 2.82 10.86
N LEU A 102 2.78 1.58 10.95
CA LEU A 102 2.12 1.08 12.16
C LEU A 102 3.10 0.92 13.33
N SER A 103 4.33 0.49 13.09
CA SER A 103 5.37 0.39 14.13
C SER A 103 5.74 1.77 14.66
N TYR A 104 5.85 2.76 13.77
CA TYR A 104 6.07 4.14 14.19
C TYR A 104 4.92 4.64 15.08
N ILE A 105 3.67 4.41 14.68
CA ILE A 105 2.50 4.80 15.47
C ILE A 105 2.47 4.06 16.81
N ALA A 106 2.75 2.76 16.83
CA ALA A 106 2.76 1.96 18.06
C ALA A 106 3.79 2.47 19.07
N VAL A 107 5.02 2.74 18.62
CA VAL A 107 6.07 3.29 19.50
C VAL A 107 5.74 4.73 19.94
N TYR A 108 5.19 5.55 19.04
CA TYR A 108 4.77 6.92 19.35
C TYR A 108 3.69 6.96 20.45
N VAL A 109 2.74 6.02 20.39
CA VAL A 109 1.70 5.87 21.42
C VAL A 109 2.30 5.37 22.74
N GLN A 110 3.21 4.38 22.70
CA GLN A 110 3.86 3.84 23.90
C GLN A 110 4.71 4.89 24.63
N LYS A 111 5.34 5.81 23.90
CA LYS A 111 6.15 6.90 24.47
C LYS A 111 5.34 8.11 24.96
N GLY A 112 4.01 8.06 24.91
CA GLY A 112 3.19 9.19 25.36
C GLY A 112 3.28 10.40 24.44
N ASN A 113 3.34 10.16 23.12
CA ASN A 113 3.28 11.17 22.06
C ASN A 113 4.63 11.88 21.77
N GLU A 114 5.75 11.20 22.06
CA GLU A 114 7.11 11.64 21.73
C GLU A 114 7.65 10.95 20.48
N THR A 115 8.55 11.63 19.75
CA THR A 115 9.11 11.12 18.50
C THR A 115 9.91 9.82 18.71
N PRO A 116 9.57 8.71 18.03
CA PRO A 116 10.28 7.45 18.14
C PRO A 116 11.69 7.52 17.54
N THR A 117 12.63 6.79 18.13
CA THR A 117 13.97 6.60 17.54
C THR A 117 13.90 5.52 16.47
N THR A 118 14.71 5.63 15.42
CA THR A 118 14.73 4.67 14.30
C THR A 118 15.03 3.23 14.77
N ASP A 119 15.89 3.05 15.78
CA ASP A 119 16.24 1.72 16.30
C ASP A 119 15.07 0.98 16.97
N GLU A 120 14.20 1.72 17.66
CA GLU A 120 13.03 1.14 18.32
C GLU A 120 12.00 0.69 17.29
N VAL A 121 11.80 1.51 16.25
CA VAL A 121 10.93 1.18 15.12
C VAL A 121 11.47 -0.05 14.37
N TRP A 122 12.80 -0.19 14.26
CA TRP A 122 13.42 -1.35 13.62
C TRP A 122 13.17 -2.67 14.36
N GLY A 123 13.16 -2.65 15.69
CA GLY A 123 12.83 -3.82 16.51
C GLY A 123 11.42 -4.34 16.23
N TYR A 124 10.43 -3.44 16.23
CA TYR A 124 9.06 -3.77 15.84
C TYR A 124 8.94 -4.18 14.38
N PHE A 125 9.66 -3.47 13.49
CA PHE A 125 9.62 -3.74 12.05
C PHE A 125 10.03 -5.18 11.73
N LYS A 126 11.17 -5.64 12.25
CA LYS A 126 11.66 -7.01 12.02
C LYS A 126 10.66 -8.07 12.50
N HIS A 127 10.05 -7.84 13.66
CA HIS A 127 9.11 -8.79 14.24
C HIS A 127 7.82 -8.90 13.42
N TYR A 128 7.32 -7.77 12.92
CA TYR A 128 6.04 -7.71 12.20
C TYR A 128 6.17 -7.87 10.69
N PHE A 129 7.34 -7.62 10.10
CA PHE A 129 7.53 -7.66 8.65
C PHE A 129 7.08 -8.98 8.03
N LEU A 130 7.62 -10.11 8.50
CA LEU A 130 7.27 -11.43 7.96
C LEU A 130 5.81 -11.81 8.26
N ARG A 131 5.28 -11.40 9.42
CA ARG A 131 3.88 -11.68 9.79
C ARG A 131 2.91 -10.94 8.89
N VAL A 132 3.15 -9.66 8.63
CA VAL A 132 2.32 -8.83 7.75
C VAL A 132 2.50 -9.27 6.29
N PHE A 133 3.71 -9.60 5.86
CA PHE A 133 3.98 -10.13 4.52
C PHE A 133 3.26 -11.46 4.26
N GLY A 134 3.33 -12.43 5.19
CA GLY A 134 2.58 -13.69 5.05
C GLY A 134 1.07 -13.48 5.11
N SER A 135 0.62 -12.58 5.99
CA SER A 135 -0.80 -12.27 6.15
C SER A 135 -1.38 -11.53 4.94
N SER A 136 -0.61 -10.67 4.27
CA SER A 136 -1.08 -9.95 3.08
C SER A 136 -1.37 -10.90 1.93
N ILE A 137 -0.55 -11.95 1.73
CA ILE A 137 -0.82 -13.00 0.73
C ILE A 137 -2.16 -13.69 0.99
N LEU A 138 -2.41 -14.09 2.24
CA LEU A 138 -3.65 -14.75 2.63
C LEU A 138 -4.87 -13.83 2.46
N LEU A 139 -4.75 -12.56 2.85
CA LEU A 139 -5.83 -11.57 2.72
C LEU A 139 -6.12 -11.20 1.26
N ILE A 140 -5.09 -11.13 0.41
CA ILE A 140 -5.26 -10.94 -1.03
C ILE A 140 -5.99 -12.14 -1.64
N LEU A 141 -5.62 -13.37 -1.27
CA LEU A 141 -6.29 -14.57 -1.75
C LEU A 141 -7.77 -14.60 -1.30
N LEU A 142 -8.04 -14.24 -0.05
CA LEU A 142 -9.40 -14.11 0.47
C LEU A 142 -10.22 -13.08 -0.33
N LEU A 143 -9.64 -11.92 -0.64
CA LEU A 143 -10.30 -10.89 -1.46
C LEU A 143 -10.54 -11.39 -2.88
N LEU A 144 -9.56 -12.05 -3.51
CA LEU A 144 -9.70 -12.60 -4.85
C LEU A 144 -10.84 -13.62 -4.91
N VAL A 145 -10.91 -14.53 -3.94
CA VAL A 145 -12.03 -15.49 -3.83
C VAL A 145 -13.35 -14.73 -3.60
N GLY A 146 -13.37 -13.73 -2.72
CA GLY A 146 -14.55 -12.89 -2.50
C GLY A 146 -15.07 -12.27 -3.80
N PHE A 147 -14.21 -11.58 -4.55
CA PHE A 147 -14.55 -10.96 -5.82
C PHE A 147 -14.91 -11.96 -6.92
N LEU A 148 -14.30 -13.15 -6.92
CA LEU A 148 -14.59 -14.22 -7.89
C LEU A 148 -16.00 -14.78 -7.70
N PHE A 149 -16.42 -14.98 -6.46
CA PHE A 149 -17.75 -15.55 -6.16
C PHE A 149 -18.87 -14.50 -6.27
N CYS A 150 -18.62 -13.23 -5.91
CA CYS A 150 -19.53 -12.11 -6.18
C CYS A 150 -18.84 -10.76 -5.85
N LEU A 151 -19.10 -9.68 -6.60
CA LEU A 151 -18.52 -8.36 -6.29
C LEU A 151 -18.96 -7.82 -4.91
N VAL A 152 -20.19 -8.11 -4.50
CA VAL A 152 -20.80 -7.62 -3.25
C VAL A 152 -20.01 -8.03 -2.00
N PRO A 153 -19.68 -9.31 -1.76
CA PRO A 153 -18.86 -9.72 -0.61
C PRO A 153 -17.45 -9.13 -0.65
N GLY A 154 -16.86 -8.91 -1.83
CA GLY A 154 -15.55 -8.25 -1.96
C GLY A 154 -15.55 -6.83 -1.37
N PHE A 155 -16.53 -6.01 -1.77
CA PHE A 155 -16.69 -4.66 -1.21
C PHE A 155 -17.06 -4.67 0.28
N TRP A 156 -17.86 -5.65 0.72
CA TRP A 156 -18.25 -5.76 2.11
C TRP A 156 -17.08 -6.16 3.03
N LEU A 157 -16.16 -7.01 2.57
CA LEU A 157 -14.97 -7.43 3.34
C LEU A 157 -13.90 -6.35 3.45
N PHE A 158 -13.91 -5.36 2.56
CA PHE A 158 -12.84 -4.36 2.46
C PHE A 158 -12.57 -3.58 3.77
N PRO A 159 -13.57 -3.03 4.49
CA PRO A 159 -13.33 -2.34 5.76
C PRO A 159 -12.74 -3.25 6.84
N PHE A 160 -13.18 -4.51 6.87
CA PHE A 160 -12.70 -5.49 7.85
C PHE A 160 -11.22 -5.78 7.66
N ILE A 161 -10.80 -5.97 6.41
CA ILE A 161 -9.41 -6.25 6.04
C ILE A 161 -8.51 -5.04 6.32
N ALA A 162 -8.99 -3.82 6.04
CA ALA A 162 -8.24 -2.59 6.33
C ALA A 162 -7.84 -2.45 7.81
N MET A 163 -8.66 -2.97 8.74
CA MET A 163 -8.38 -2.93 10.19
C MET A 163 -7.55 -4.10 10.70
N VAL A 164 -7.34 -5.16 9.92
CA VAL A 164 -6.57 -6.34 10.38
C VAL A 164 -5.13 -5.98 10.74
N PHE A 165 -4.44 -5.21 9.89
CA PHE A 165 -3.04 -4.86 10.11
C PHE A 165 -2.84 -3.91 11.32
N PRO A 166 -3.63 -2.82 11.46
CA PRO A 166 -3.59 -2.01 12.69
C PRO A 166 -3.80 -2.83 13.95
N ILE A 167 -4.79 -3.73 13.98
CA ILE A 167 -5.07 -4.58 15.15
C ILE A 167 -3.90 -5.54 15.42
N MET A 168 -3.35 -6.15 14.36
CA MET A 168 -2.22 -7.07 14.49
C MET A 168 -0.98 -6.42 15.10
N VAL A 169 -0.65 -5.19 14.68
CA VAL A 169 0.55 -4.49 15.16
C VAL A 169 0.31 -3.83 16.52
N ILE A 170 -0.87 -3.24 16.76
CA ILE A 170 -1.17 -2.50 17.99
C ILE A 170 -1.55 -3.44 19.15
N GLU A 171 -2.38 -4.46 18.89
CA GLU A 171 -2.81 -5.43 19.92
C GLU A 171 -1.84 -6.64 20.02
N ASN A 172 -0.74 -6.67 19.26
CA ASN A 172 0.18 -7.81 19.15
C ASN A 172 -0.53 -9.15 18.87
N GLY A 173 -1.58 -9.12 18.05
CA GLY A 173 -2.45 -10.27 17.76
C GLY A 173 -1.96 -11.17 16.63
N THR A 174 -2.47 -12.40 16.57
CA THR A 174 -2.30 -13.29 15.39
C THR A 174 -3.30 -12.91 14.28
N LEU A 175 -3.07 -13.36 13.04
CA LEU A 175 -3.95 -13.06 11.90
C LEU A 175 -5.43 -13.41 12.18
N GLY A 176 -5.69 -14.61 12.68
CA GLY A 176 -7.05 -15.05 12.99
C GLY A 176 -7.71 -14.23 14.11
N TYR A 177 -6.94 -13.89 15.15
CA TYR A 177 -7.41 -13.00 16.22
C TYR A 177 -7.75 -11.61 15.66
N SER A 178 -6.85 -11.01 14.88
CA SER A 178 -7.02 -9.67 14.31
C SER A 178 -8.19 -9.61 13.33
N PHE A 179 -8.41 -10.68 12.56
CA PHE A 179 -9.57 -10.80 11.68
C PHE A 179 -10.87 -10.88 12.49
N GLY A 180 -10.99 -11.78 13.46
CA GLY A 180 -12.19 -11.84 14.31
C GLY A 180 -12.45 -10.56 15.10
N ARG A 181 -11.37 -9.89 15.54
CA ARG A 181 -11.43 -8.60 16.23
C ARG A 181 -11.90 -7.47 15.31
N SER A 182 -11.50 -7.44 14.05
CA SER A 182 -11.95 -6.41 13.10
C SER A 182 -13.46 -6.48 12.87
N PHE A 183 -14.04 -7.68 12.79
CA PHE A 183 -15.51 -7.85 12.74
C PHE A 183 -16.21 -7.26 13.96
N LYS A 184 -15.69 -7.53 15.16
CA LYS A 184 -16.28 -7.02 16.41
C LYS A 184 -16.26 -5.50 16.49
N ILE A 185 -15.20 -4.85 16.01
CA ILE A 185 -15.04 -3.38 16.08
C ILE A 185 -15.90 -2.68 15.01
N ILE A 186 -16.01 -3.26 13.81
CA ILE A 186 -16.67 -2.60 12.66
C ILE A 186 -18.17 -2.87 12.61
N LYS A 187 -18.67 -3.98 13.16
CA LYS A 187 -20.08 -4.42 13.03
C LYS A 187 -21.10 -3.30 13.28
N ASP A 188 -20.90 -2.51 14.33
CA ASP A 188 -21.85 -1.46 14.73
C ASP A 188 -21.65 -0.13 13.98
N ASN A 189 -20.49 0.07 13.33
CA ASN A 189 -20.14 1.32 12.65
C ASN A 189 -19.62 1.06 11.22
N PHE A 190 -20.20 0.08 10.53
CA PHE A 190 -19.74 -0.36 9.21
C PHE A 190 -19.78 0.77 8.18
N TRP A 191 -20.93 1.42 8.02
CA TRP A 191 -21.13 2.49 7.03
C TRP A 191 -20.22 3.69 7.26
N LEU A 192 -19.98 4.06 8.52
CA LEU A 192 -19.07 5.15 8.88
C LEU A 192 -17.62 4.79 8.51
N THR A 193 -17.19 3.57 8.84
CA THR A 193 -15.85 3.08 8.51
C THR A 193 -15.65 3.01 6.99
N PHE A 194 -16.61 2.43 6.29
CA PHE A 194 -16.59 2.30 4.83
C PHE A 194 -16.56 3.66 4.13
N GLY A 195 -17.44 4.60 4.53
CA GLY A 195 -17.46 5.95 3.98
C GLY A 195 -16.14 6.71 4.23
N THR A 196 -15.56 6.56 5.42
CA THR A 196 -14.25 7.18 5.74
C THR A 196 -13.14 6.62 4.86
N LEU A 197 -13.11 5.30 4.64
CA LEU A 197 -12.12 4.67 3.75
C LEU A 197 -12.27 5.14 2.29
N ILE A 198 -13.50 5.28 1.79
CA ILE A 198 -13.74 5.81 0.44
C ILE A 198 -13.19 7.23 0.31
N ILE A 199 -13.48 8.10 1.28
CA ILE A 199 -13.02 9.50 1.24
C ILE A 199 -11.49 9.55 1.26
N ILE A 200 -10.85 8.77 2.14
CA ILE A 200 -9.38 8.68 2.18
C ILE A 200 -8.84 8.18 0.84
N TRP A 201 -9.49 7.19 0.22
CA TRP A 201 -9.08 6.65 -1.07
C TRP A 201 -9.16 7.70 -2.19
N ILE A 202 -10.23 8.51 -2.22
CA ILE A 202 -10.36 9.65 -3.15
C ILE A 202 -9.24 10.66 -2.93
N ILE A 203 -8.95 11.03 -1.69
CA ILE A 203 -7.87 11.99 -1.35
C ILE A 203 -6.52 11.45 -1.82
N VAL A 204 -6.19 10.19 -1.50
CA VAL A 204 -4.93 9.56 -1.91
C VAL A 204 -4.83 9.49 -3.42
N TYR A 205 -5.90 9.10 -4.12
CA TYR A 205 -5.91 9.05 -5.59
C TYR A 205 -5.69 10.43 -6.22
N ALA A 206 -6.32 11.48 -5.67
CA ALA A 206 -6.09 12.86 -6.12
C ALA A 206 -4.64 13.32 -5.89
N CYS A 207 -4.02 12.95 -4.76
CA CYS A 207 -2.61 13.23 -4.53
C CYS A 207 -1.69 12.49 -5.52
N MET A 208 -2.01 11.23 -5.84
CA MET A 208 -1.23 10.43 -6.78
C MET A 208 -1.35 10.95 -8.22
N SER A 209 -2.54 11.38 -8.64
CA SER A 209 -2.74 11.91 -10.00
C SER A 209 -1.89 13.15 -10.27
N ILE A 210 -1.71 14.04 -9.28
CA ILE A 210 -0.83 15.21 -9.39
C ILE A 210 0.60 14.81 -9.77
N VAL A 211 1.10 13.70 -9.22
CA VAL A 211 2.46 13.21 -9.49
C VAL A 211 2.55 12.52 -10.86
N VAL A 212 1.49 11.78 -11.24
CA VAL A 212 1.47 11.00 -12.49
C VAL A 212 1.18 11.89 -13.71
N LEU A 213 0.40 12.95 -13.58
CA LEU A 213 -0.03 13.82 -14.68
C LEU A 213 1.13 14.32 -15.57
N PRO A 214 2.22 14.90 -15.02
CA PRO A 214 3.35 15.35 -15.84
C PRO A 214 3.94 14.22 -16.69
N THR A 215 4.14 13.04 -16.09
CA THR A 215 4.71 11.89 -16.80
C THR A 215 3.83 11.44 -17.96
N THR A 216 2.50 11.39 -17.74
CA THR A 216 1.55 11.03 -18.80
C THR A 216 1.54 12.06 -19.93
N LEU A 217 1.62 13.36 -19.61
CA LEU A 217 1.70 14.41 -20.62
C LEU A 217 2.99 14.31 -21.46
N PHE A 218 4.14 14.08 -20.82
CA PHE A 218 5.40 13.85 -21.55
C PHE A 218 5.33 12.61 -22.45
N SER A 219 4.75 11.51 -21.98
CA SER A 219 4.58 10.31 -22.80
C SER A 219 3.64 10.56 -24.00
N MET A 220 2.55 11.31 -23.82
CA MET A 220 1.64 11.68 -24.90
C MET A 220 2.34 12.58 -25.93
N ILE A 221 3.04 13.62 -25.49
CA ILE A 221 3.81 14.51 -26.38
C ILE A 221 4.86 13.71 -27.17
N GLY A 222 5.58 12.79 -26.52
CA GLY A 222 6.53 11.91 -27.19
C GLY A 222 5.89 11.04 -28.27
N MET A 223 4.70 10.48 -28.00
CA MET A 223 3.95 9.67 -28.95
C MET A 223 3.47 10.48 -30.17
N PHE A 224 3.00 11.72 -29.96
CA PHE A 224 2.57 12.60 -31.06
C PHE A 224 3.74 13.22 -31.83
N SER A 225 4.88 13.51 -31.18
CA SER A 225 6.08 14.05 -31.82
C SER A 225 6.90 12.99 -32.56
N SER A 226 6.77 11.70 -32.20
CA SER A 226 7.45 10.59 -32.88
C SER A 226 6.82 10.21 -34.23
N LYS A 227 5.69 10.82 -34.62
CA LYS A 227 5.24 10.79 -36.02
C LYS A 227 5.97 11.87 -36.83
N LYS A 228 7.16 11.53 -37.33
CA LYS A 228 7.68 12.06 -38.59
C LYS A 228 7.89 10.89 -39.55
N PRO A 229 7.58 11.09 -40.85
CA PRO A 229 7.34 10.03 -41.82
C PRO A 229 8.52 9.06 -42.00
#